data_AF-A0A2H9NYW6-F1
#
_entry.id   AF-A0A2H9NYW6-F1
#
_cell.length_a   1.000
_cell.length_b   1.000
_cell.length_c   1.000
_cell.angle_alpha   90.00
_cell.angle_beta   90.00
_cell.angle_gamma   90.00
#
_symmetry.space_group_name_H-M   'P 1'
#
loop_
_entity.id
_entity.type
_entity.pdbx_description
1 polymer ?
#
loop_
_entity_poly.entity_id
_entity_poly.type
_entity_poly.pdbx_seq_one_letter_code
_entity_poly.pdbx_strand_id
1 'polypeptide(L)'
;MIQTDQNQIREFADKRSKRAEAILQKGEPQLLDEFTYLVPSQFDSSKKYKVTHIDAYSCECQDFERRCKGKGLYCKHIKAILLFEKLKTSYEVEEKIKPEIELIIEKPLNDCCPYCSSKNIIKFGTRKTQIGEKQRFNCKDCQKKFVLSPIKNIKGNAKLVCLAMDCYYKGLSYRDIADQFKQFYGLDLHHETIRRWVLRFVKVMEKYSKTIQPKNVTNIWHADETMVRTKKGNRKVGADYEYKWNVMDKGTQFLLASEVSGHTRSKKDAQKVMTEAYRQNGKIPYQIITDKLPSYQDGIRKTFRNWGNERKVKHTSILGRRKQINNNAIENHHTHQKEFEKIRRGINETQTY
;
A
#
# COMPACT_ATOMS: atom_id res chain seq x y z
N MET A 1 -6.88 -47.75 -5.85
CA MET A 1 -7.85 -47.27 -4.84
C MET A 1 -7.57 -45.85 -4.35
N ILE A 2 -6.32 -45.47 -4.03
CA ILE A 2 -5.99 -44.14 -3.46
C ILE A 2 -6.25 -42.97 -4.44
N GLN A 3 -6.01 -43.16 -5.74
CA GLN A 3 -6.16 -42.13 -6.77
C GLN A 3 -7.64 -41.81 -7.09
N THR A 4 -8.52 -42.80 -6.97
CA THR A 4 -9.97 -42.67 -7.18
C THR A 4 -10.62 -41.83 -6.08
N ASP A 5 -10.16 -41.99 -4.85
CA ASP A 5 -10.68 -41.29 -3.66
C ASP A 5 -10.25 -39.81 -3.65
N GLN A 6 -9.02 -39.50 -4.04
CA GLN A 6 -8.55 -38.12 -4.21
C GLN A 6 -9.30 -37.36 -5.31
N ASN A 7 -9.63 -38.02 -6.42
CA ASN A 7 -10.42 -37.42 -7.49
C ASN A 7 -11.86 -37.13 -7.04
N GLN A 8 -12.48 -38.03 -6.28
CA GLN A 8 -13.81 -37.80 -5.71
C GLN A 8 -13.80 -36.63 -4.69
N ILE A 9 -12.77 -36.53 -3.85
CA ILE A 9 -12.61 -35.41 -2.91
C ILE A 9 -12.45 -34.08 -3.66
N ARG A 10 -11.67 -34.06 -4.76
CA ARG A 10 -11.50 -32.87 -5.63
C ARG A 10 -12.81 -32.46 -6.30
N GLU A 11 -13.51 -33.38 -6.96
CA GLU A 11 -14.81 -33.09 -7.58
C GLU A 11 -15.82 -32.55 -6.55
N PHE A 12 -15.80 -33.10 -5.33
CA PHE A 12 -16.68 -32.67 -4.26
C PHE A 12 -16.30 -31.28 -3.73
N ALA A 13 -15.01 -30.98 -3.64
CA ALA A 13 -14.51 -29.65 -3.30
C ALA A 13 -14.88 -28.61 -4.37
N ASP A 14 -14.81 -28.96 -5.66
CA ASP A 14 -15.18 -28.10 -6.78
C ASP A 14 -16.69 -27.84 -6.83
N LYS A 15 -17.51 -28.87 -6.60
CA LYS A 15 -18.96 -28.72 -6.43
C LYS A 15 -19.30 -27.75 -5.29
N ARG A 16 -18.56 -27.77 -4.18
CA ARG A 16 -18.74 -26.80 -3.08
C ARG A 16 -18.26 -25.40 -3.44
N SER A 17 -17.20 -25.25 -4.23
CA SER A 17 -16.74 -23.94 -4.73
C SER A 17 -17.81 -23.30 -5.64
N LYS A 18 -18.37 -24.04 -6.60
CA LYS A 18 -19.46 -23.54 -7.47
C LYS A 18 -20.70 -23.11 -6.67
N ARG A 19 -21.02 -23.85 -5.61
CA ARG A 19 -22.12 -23.47 -4.69
C ARG A 19 -21.80 -22.25 -3.85
N ALA A 20 -20.53 -22.02 -3.52
CA ALA A 20 -20.09 -20.82 -2.82
C ALA A 20 -20.23 -19.57 -3.71
N GLU A 21 -19.86 -19.67 -4.99
CA GLU A 21 -20.08 -18.60 -5.99
C GLU A 21 -21.57 -18.25 -6.12
N ALA A 22 -22.44 -19.26 -6.21
CA ALA A 22 -23.88 -19.06 -6.28
C ALA A 22 -24.48 -18.40 -5.01
N ILE A 23 -23.84 -18.58 -3.83
CA ILE A 23 -24.23 -17.88 -2.61
C ILE A 23 -23.88 -16.39 -2.72
N LEU A 24 -22.66 -16.07 -3.16
CA LEU A 24 -22.20 -14.68 -3.30
C LEU A 24 -22.98 -13.89 -4.35
N GLN A 25 -23.48 -14.54 -5.41
CA GLN A 25 -24.34 -13.90 -6.40
C GLN A 25 -25.71 -13.46 -5.83
N LYS A 26 -26.18 -14.10 -4.76
CA LYS A 26 -27.47 -13.78 -4.13
C LYS A 26 -27.38 -12.73 -3.03
N GLY A 27 -26.20 -12.56 -2.43
CA GLY A 27 -25.98 -11.58 -1.38
C GLY A 27 -24.62 -11.73 -0.71
N GLU A 28 -24.10 -10.61 -0.22
CA GLU A 28 -22.79 -10.55 0.43
C GLU A 28 -22.84 -11.08 1.87
N PRO A 29 -21.81 -11.83 2.32
CA PRO A 29 -21.64 -12.18 3.73
C PRO A 29 -21.55 -10.92 4.61
N GLN A 30 -22.31 -10.89 5.70
CA GLN A 30 -22.29 -9.78 6.65
C GLN A 30 -21.32 -10.08 7.79
N LEU A 31 -20.44 -9.14 8.11
CA LEU A 31 -19.53 -9.25 9.25
C LEU A 31 -20.29 -8.91 10.54
N LEU A 32 -20.30 -9.80 11.53
CA LEU A 32 -20.93 -9.59 12.83
C LEU A 32 -19.91 -9.13 13.88
N ASP A 33 -18.72 -9.74 13.87
CA ASP A 33 -17.55 -9.35 14.66
C ASP A 33 -16.26 -9.69 13.88
N GLU A 34 -15.08 -9.36 14.42
CA GLU A 34 -13.78 -9.52 13.75
C GLU A 34 -13.51 -10.95 13.22
N PHE A 35 -14.14 -11.96 13.81
CA PHE A 35 -13.91 -13.37 13.47
C PHE A 35 -15.18 -14.10 13.00
N THR A 36 -16.31 -13.40 12.86
CA THR A 36 -17.62 -14.01 12.63
C THR A 36 -18.36 -13.38 11.47
N TYR A 37 -18.78 -14.22 10.54
CA TYR A 37 -19.60 -13.86 9.38
C TYR A 37 -20.98 -14.52 9.44
N LEU A 38 -21.99 -13.79 8.97
CA LEU A 38 -23.31 -14.31 8.63
C LEU A 38 -23.40 -14.49 7.12
N VAL A 39 -23.43 -15.74 6.67
CA VAL A 39 -23.46 -16.11 5.25
C VAL A 39 -24.89 -16.50 4.85
N PRO A 40 -25.45 -15.92 3.78
CA PRO A 40 -26.79 -16.30 3.32
C PRO A 40 -26.84 -17.75 2.83
N SER A 41 -28.01 -18.37 2.98
CA SER A 41 -28.26 -19.70 2.44
C SER A 41 -28.37 -19.64 0.92
N GLN A 42 -27.90 -20.70 0.26
CA GLN A 42 -27.99 -20.84 -1.19
C GLN A 42 -29.44 -20.81 -1.73
N PHE A 43 -30.41 -21.28 -0.94
CA PHE A 43 -31.79 -21.49 -1.41
C PHE A 43 -32.77 -20.45 -0.86
N ASP A 44 -32.41 -19.75 0.21
CA ASP A 44 -33.31 -18.84 0.92
C ASP A 44 -32.49 -17.68 1.51
N SER A 45 -32.70 -16.47 0.99
CA SER A 45 -31.95 -15.28 1.40
C SER A 45 -32.29 -14.82 2.82
N SER A 46 -33.43 -15.24 3.38
CA SER A 46 -33.82 -14.91 4.75
C SER A 46 -33.03 -15.73 5.79
N LYS A 47 -32.61 -16.94 5.42
CA LYS A 47 -31.85 -17.83 6.29
C LYS A 47 -30.35 -17.58 6.16
N LYS A 48 -29.70 -17.28 7.29
CA LYS A 48 -28.24 -17.06 7.37
C LYS A 48 -27.60 -18.10 8.27
N TYR A 49 -26.34 -18.44 7.97
CA TYR A 49 -25.52 -19.35 8.78
C TYR A 49 -24.35 -18.59 9.37
N LYS A 50 -24.08 -18.79 10.66
CA LYS A 50 -22.90 -18.26 11.32
C LYS A 50 -21.67 -19.07 10.91
N VAL A 51 -20.61 -18.38 10.55
CA VAL A 51 -19.29 -18.95 10.31
C VAL A 51 -18.28 -18.18 11.14
N THR A 52 -17.46 -18.89 11.90
CA THR A 52 -16.43 -18.30 12.76
C THR A 52 -15.04 -18.77 12.33
N HIS A 53 -14.05 -17.88 12.46
CA HIS A 53 -12.65 -18.16 12.15
C HIS A 53 -11.74 -17.56 13.23
N ILE A 54 -11.47 -18.34 14.28
CA ILE A 54 -10.54 -17.97 15.36
C ILE A 54 -9.19 -18.66 15.08
N ASP A 55 -9.06 -19.95 15.42
CA ASP A 55 -7.89 -20.76 15.07
C ASP A 55 -8.16 -21.73 13.90
N ALA A 56 -9.44 -22.05 13.67
CA ALA A 56 -9.91 -22.89 12.58
C ALA A 56 -11.33 -22.45 12.16
N TYR A 57 -11.70 -22.72 10.91
CA TYR A 57 -13.04 -22.43 10.41
C TYR A 57 -14.08 -23.35 11.03
N SER A 58 -15.16 -22.76 11.55
CA SER A 58 -16.36 -23.45 12.02
C SER A 58 -17.62 -22.84 11.41
N CYS A 59 -18.62 -23.67 11.09
CA CYS A 59 -19.87 -23.20 10.51
C CYS A 59 -21.06 -23.96 11.10
N GLU A 60 -22.15 -23.25 11.42
CA GLU A 60 -23.39 -23.83 11.96
C GLU A 60 -24.20 -24.66 10.95
N CYS A 61 -23.76 -24.75 9.69
CA CYS A 61 -24.51 -25.51 8.69
C CYS A 61 -24.35 -27.02 8.89
N GLN A 62 -25.43 -27.76 8.58
CA GLN A 62 -25.47 -29.21 8.73
C GLN A 62 -24.43 -29.95 7.86
N ASP A 63 -24.04 -29.40 6.70
CA ASP A 63 -22.95 -29.94 5.87
C ASP A 63 -21.61 -29.90 6.61
N PHE A 64 -21.37 -28.82 7.37
CA PHE A 64 -20.13 -28.68 8.12
C PHE A 64 -20.06 -29.70 9.27
N GLU A 65 -21.10 -29.74 10.10
CA GLU A 65 -21.18 -30.66 11.25
C GLU A 65 -21.10 -32.13 10.82
N ARG A 66 -21.77 -32.51 9.72
CA ARG A 66 -21.81 -33.92 9.30
C ARG A 66 -20.61 -34.35 8.46
N ARG A 67 -19.99 -33.46 7.69
CA ARG A 67 -19.05 -33.85 6.60
C ARG A 67 -17.73 -33.10 6.58
N CYS A 68 -17.57 -32.02 7.33
CA CYS A 68 -16.36 -31.18 7.28
C CYS A 68 -15.58 -31.16 8.60
N LYS A 69 -16.28 -31.15 9.74
CA LYS A 69 -15.69 -31.04 11.07
C LYS A 69 -14.65 -32.14 11.31
N GLY A 70 -13.43 -31.73 11.67
CA GLY A 70 -12.31 -32.63 11.95
C GLY A 70 -11.66 -33.32 10.74
N LYS A 71 -12.14 -33.09 9.51
CA LYS A 71 -11.65 -33.75 8.27
C LYS A 71 -10.85 -32.84 7.33
N GLY A 72 -10.54 -31.61 7.75
CA GLY A 72 -9.80 -30.63 6.94
C GLY A 72 -10.54 -30.16 5.67
N LEU A 73 -11.86 -30.36 5.60
CA LEU A 73 -12.71 -29.96 4.47
C LEU A 73 -13.52 -28.72 4.81
N TYR A 74 -13.79 -27.88 3.82
CA TYR A 74 -14.62 -26.69 3.99
C TYR A 74 -16.00 -26.86 3.36
N CYS A 75 -17.04 -26.45 4.09
CA CYS A 75 -18.40 -26.38 3.56
C CYS A 75 -18.52 -25.21 2.57
N LYS A 76 -19.65 -25.15 1.85
CA LYS A 76 -19.90 -24.07 0.89
C LYS A 76 -19.89 -22.66 1.51
N HIS A 77 -20.31 -22.50 2.77
CA HIS A 77 -20.34 -21.19 3.44
C HIS A 77 -18.93 -20.72 3.85
N ILE A 78 -18.08 -21.63 4.32
CA ILE A 78 -16.66 -21.32 4.59
C ILE A 78 -15.93 -20.98 3.29
N LYS A 79 -16.17 -21.75 2.21
CA LYS A 79 -15.64 -21.43 0.88
C LYS A 79 -16.14 -20.08 0.36
N ALA A 80 -17.39 -19.71 0.65
CA ALA A 80 -17.95 -18.41 0.26
C ALA A 80 -17.22 -17.27 0.97
N ILE A 81 -16.88 -17.41 2.26
CA ILE A 81 -16.08 -16.41 2.99
C ILE A 81 -14.66 -16.35 2.44
N LEU A 82 -13.99 -17.48 2.24
CA LEU A 82 -12.65 -17.51 1.66
C LEU A 82 -12.61 -16.83 0.28
N LEU A 83 -13.65 -17.03 -0.54
CA LEU A 83 -13.79 -16.37 -1.83
C LEU A 83 -14.12 -14.88 -1.66
N PHE A 84 -15.03 -14.53 -0.75
CA PHE A 84 -15.38 -13.15 -0.43
C PHE A 84 -14.20 -12.35 0.09
N GLU A 85 -13.38 -12.90 0.99
CA GLU A 85 -12.16 -12.27 1.51
C GLU A 85 -11.11 -12.11 0.40
N LYS A 86 -10.95 -13.10 -0.49
CA LYS A 86 -10.09 -12.97 -1.68
C LYS A 86 -10.59 -11.89 -2.64
N LEU A 87 -11.90 -11.81 -2.86
CA LEU A 87 -12.52 -10.76 -3.68
C LEU A 87 -12.35 -9.39 -3.01
N LYS A 88 -12.56 -9.29 -1.70
CA LYS A 88 -12.34 -8.05 -0.92
C LYS A 88 -10.87 -7.62 -0.97
N THR A 89 -9.94 -8.56 -0.82
CA THR A 89 -8.49 -8.31 -0.90
C THR A 89 -8.05 -7.90 -2.31
N SER A 90 -8.74 -8.35 -3.37
CA SER A 90 -8.47 -7.97 -4.77
C SER A 90 -9.21 -6.72 -5.24
N TYR A 91 -10.22 -6.25 -4.50
CA TYR A 91 -11.09 -5.12 -4.89
C TYR A 91 -11.24 -4.02 -3.83
N GLU A 92 -10.27 -3.80 -2.95
CA GLU A 92 -10.18 -2.56 -2.15
C GLU A 92 -9.26 -1.53 -2.84
N VAL A 93 -9.62 -1.18 -4.07
CA VAL A 93 -9.28 0.12 -4.67
C VAL A 93 -10.62 0.85 -4.80
N GLU A 94 -10.73 2.08 -4.26
CA GLU A 94 -12.01 2.81 -4.21
C GLU A 94 -12.71 2.78 -5.58
N GLU A 95 -14.04 2.61 -5.60
CA GLU A 95 -14.85 2.57 -6.84
C GLU A 95 -14.59 3.77 -7.78
N LYS A 96 -14.10 4.89 -7.23
CA LYS A 96 -13.73 6.09 -7.98
C LYS A 96 -12.45 5.94 -8.82
N ILE A 97 -11.56 5.00 -8.48
CA ILE A 97 -10.23 4.86 -9.08
C ILE A 97 -10.17 3.65 -10.04
N LYS A 98 -11.10 2.69 -9.92
CA LYS A 98 -11.22 1.53 -10.81
C LYS A 98 -11.27 1.90 -12.31
N PRO A 99 -12.05 2.92 -12.73
CA PRO A 99 -12.05 3.36 -14.12
C PRO A 99 -10.71 3.98 -14.54
N GLU A 100 -10.03 4.71 -13.65
CA GLU A 100 -8.74 5.34 -13.93
C GLU A 100 -7.62 4.32 -14.11
N ILE A 101 -7.63 3.20 -13.37
CA ILE A 101 -6.64 2.13 -13.51
C ILE A 101 -6.89 1.30 -14.78
N GLU A 102 -8.14 0.98 -15.12
CA GLU A 102 -8.49 0.33 -16.40
C GLU A 102 -8.09 1.21 -17.60
N LEU A 103 -8.32 2.53 -17.54
CA LEU A 103 -7.88 3.52 -18.53
C LEU A 103 -6.34 3.60 -18.72
N ILE A 104 -5.56 3.19 -17.72
CA ILE A 104 -4.10 3.19 -17.76
C ILE A 104 -3.56 1.87 -18.37
N ILE A 105 -4.22 0.74 -18.10
CA ILE A 105 -3.75 -0.62 -18.46
C ILE A 105 -4.21 -1.03 -19.86
N GLU A 106 -5.48 -0.77 -20.21
CA GLU A 106 -6.08 -1.17 -21.47
C GLU A 106 -6.55 0.08 -22.21
N LYS A 107 -5.70 0.65 -23.07
CA LYS A 107 -6.16 1.81 -23.83
C LYS A 107 -7.18 1.40 -24.89
N PRO A 108 -8.25 2.20 -24.99
CA PRO A 108 -8.21 3.26 -25.97
C PRO A 108 -7.88 4.59 -25.30
N LEU A 109 -7.00 5.33 -25.98
CA LEU A 109 -6.85 6.76 -25.72
C LEU A 109 -8.23 7.38 -25.87
N ASN A 110 -8.63 8.30 -24.98
CA ASN A 110 -9.81 9.14 -25.23
C ASN A 110 -9.81 9.54 -26.71
N ASP A 111 -10.82 9.09 -27.47
CA ASP A 111 -11.03 9.41 -28.89
C ASP A 111 -11.45 10.89 -29.07
N CYS A 112 -11.04 11.74 -28.13
CA CYS A 112 -11.40 13.14 -28.02
C CYS A 112 -10.13 14.00 -28.05
N CYS A 113 -10.29 15.21 -28.59
CA CYS A 113 -9.26 16.22 -28.57
C CYS A 113 -8.93 16.65 -27.13
N PRO A 114 -7.66 16.63 -26.70
CA PRO A 114 -7.26 17.00 -25.34
C PRO A 114 -7.35 18.51 -25.06
N TYR A 115 -7.76 19.33 -26.03
CA TYR A 115 -7.85 20.79 -25.90
C TYR A 115 -9.28 21.32 -25.90
N CYS A 116 -10.20 20.64 -26.59
CA CYS A 116 -11.60 21.07 -26.70
C CYS A 116 -12.61 19.93 -26.47
N SER A 117 -12.13 18.73 -26.10
CA SER A 117 -12.96 17.54 -25.85
C SER A 117 -13.80 17.04 -27.03
N SER A 118 -13.59 17.57 -28.23
CA SER A 118 -14.28 17.13 -29.45
C SER A 118 -13.87 15.73 -29.89
N LYS A 119 -14.84 14.91 -30.31
CA LYS A 119 -14.64 13.60 -30.93
C LYS A 119 -14.20 13.67 -32.40
N ASN A 120 -14.24 14.85 -33.01
CA ASN A 120 -13.90 15.06 -34.42
C ASN A 120 -12.38 15.11 -34.64
N ILE A 121 -11.72 13.98 -34.39
CA ILE A 121 -10.26 13.83 -34.53
C ILE A 121 -9.94 12.99 -35.77
N ILE A 122 -8.94 13.41 -36.53
CA ILE A 122 -8.45 12.66 -37.70
C ILE A 122 -6.98 12.31 -37.54
N LYS A 123 -6.56 11.19 -38.11
CA LYS A 123 -5.15 10.80 -38.20
C LYS A 123 -4.41 11.81 -39.10
N PHE A 124 -3.26 12.31 -38.65
CA PHE A 124 -2.45 13.32 -39.32
C PHE A 124 -0.98 12.90 -39.37
N GLY A 125 -0.70 11.84 -40.12
CA GLY A 125 0.65 11.28 -40.27
C GLY A 125 1.22 10.64 -39.00
N THR A 126 2.48 10.24 -39.07
CA THR A 126 3.20 9.60 -37.96
C THR A 126 4.46 10.38 -37.60
N ARG A 127 4.94 10.19 -36.37
CA ARG A 127 6.22 10.71 -35.90
C ARG A 127 7.10 9.55 -35.46
N LYS A 128 8.26 9.37 -36.10
CA LYS A 128 9.29 8.43 -35.64
C LYS A 128 9.90 8.91 -34.33
N THR A 129 10.00 8.01 -33.35
CA THR A 129 10.67 8.20 -32.06
C THR A 129 11.62 7.02 -31.82
N GLN A 130 12.52 7.12 -30.83
CA GLN A 130 13.43 6.02 -30.47
C GLN A 130 12.70 4.72 -30.07
N ILE A 131 11.45 4.80 -29.61
CA ILE A 131 10.65 3.64 -29.17
C ILE A 131 9.78 3.10 -30.32
N GLY A 132 9.66 3.84 -31.41
CA GLY A 132 8.81 3.49 -32.55
C GLY A 132 8.00 4.68 -33.06
N GLU A 133 7.07 4.37 -33.97
CA GLU A 133 6.21 5.36 -34.60
C GLU A 133 5.03 5.74 -33.71
N LYS A 134 4.83 7.05 -33.53
CA LYS A 134 3.67 7.59 -32.81
C LYS A 134 2.68 8.21 -33.79
N GLN A 135 1.44 7.76 -33.74
CA GLN A 135 0.34 8.35 -34.51
C GLN A 135 0.09 9.79 -34.04
N ARG A 136 0.06 10.73 -35.00
CA ARG A 136 -0.38 12.12 -34.75
C ARG A 136 -1.84 12.26 -35.15
N PHE A 137 -2.55 13.13 -34.45
CA PHE A 137 -3.95 13.47 -34.70
C PHE A 137 -4.11 14.97 -34.89
N ASN A 138 -5.12 15.36 -35.67
CA ASN A 138 -5.59 16.73 -35.81
C ASN A 138 -7.06 16.79 -35.41
N CYS A 139 -7.45 17.76 -34.59
CA CYS A 139 -8.86 18.01 -34.30
C CYS A 139 -9.47 18.91 -35.38
N LYS A 140 -10.62 18.53 -35.96
CA LYS A 140 -11.31 19.37 -36.96
C LYS A 140 -11.98 20.60 -36.35
N ASP A 141 -12.36 20.56 -35.07
CA ASP A 141 -13.09 21.66 -34.46
C ASP A 141 -12.15 22.77 -33.97
N CYS A 142 -11.03 22.41 -33.31
CA CYS A 142 -10.07 23.39 -32.79
C CYS A 142 -8.76 23.49 -33.57
N GLN A 143 -8.59 22.69 -34.63
CA GLN A 143 -7.42 22.67 -35.53
C GLN A 143 -6.07 22.39 -34.83
N LYS A 144 -6.08 21.95 -33.57
CA LYS A 144 -4.86 21.60 -32.83
C LYS A 144 -4.39 20.19 -33.18
N LYS A 145 -3.08 20.07 -33.36
CA LYS A 145 -2.37 18.80 -33.61
C LYS A 145 -1.83 18.24 -32.31
N PHE A 146 -2.00 16.94 -32.07
CA PHE A 146 -1.54 16.28 -30.86
C PHE A 146 -1.18 14.82 -31.10
N VAL A 147 -0.50 14.22 -30.13
CA VAL A 147 -0.35 12.77 -30.03
C VAL A 147 -1.16 12.35 -28.83
N LEU A 148 -2.08 11.43 -29.04
CA LEU A 148 -2.75 10.78 -27.93
C LEU A 148 -1.68 9.92 -27.22
N SER A 149 -1.40 10.22 -25.95
CA SER A 149 -0.46 9.47 -25.11
C SER A 149 -1.00 9.45 -23.69
N PRO A 150 -0.96 8.32 -22.96
CA PRO A 150 -1.49 8.25 -21.59
C PRO A 150 -0.72 9.21 -20.68
N ILE A 151 0.58 9.37 -20.94
CA ILE A 151 1.42 10.30 -20.22
C ILE A 151 2.00 11.32 -21.20
N LYS A 152 1.75 12.60 -20.95
CA LYS A 152 2.29 13.71 -21.73
C LYS A 152 3.78 13.91 -21.44
N ASN A 153 4.54 14.32 -22.44
CA ASN A 153 5.94 14.76 -22.36
C ASN A 153 6.92 13.72 -21.78
N ILE A 154 6.75 12.44 -22.13
CA ILE A 154 7.66 11.37 -21.72
C ILE A 154 8.31 10.72 -22.95
N LYS A 155 9.65 10.57 -22.89
CA LYS A 155 10.49 9.86 -23.87
C LYS A 155 10.42 8.34 -23.64
N GLY A 156 9.20 7.83 -23.45
CA GLY A 156 8.90 6.53 -22.86
C GLY A 156 7.45 6.13 -23.13
N ASN A 157 7.09 4.93 -22.66
CA ASN A 157 5.69 4.51 -22.50
C ASN A 157 5.39 4.34 -20.99
N ALA A 158 4.13 4.09 -20.63
CA ALA A 158 3.74 3.91 -19.23
C ALA A 158 4.47 2.74 -18.56
N LYS A 159 4.67 1.63 -19.28
CA LYS A 159 5.38 0.45 -18.77
C LYS A 159 6.83 0.77 -18.37
N LEU A 160 7.57 1.51 -19.19
CA LEU A 160 8.94 1.93 -18.90
C LEU A 160 9.02 2.89 -17.72
N VAL A 161 8.02 3.76 -17.55
CA VAL A 161 7.95 4.61 -16.37
C VAL A 161 7.73 3.78 -15.10
N CYS A 162 6.80 2.82 -15.14
CA CYS A 162 6.55 1.90 -14.02
C CYS A 162 7.82 1.07 -13.71
N LEU A 163 8.50 0.57 -14.73
CA LEU A 163 9.75 -0.17 -14.58
C LEU A 163 10.85 0.72 -13.96
N ALA A 164 11.00 1.96 -14.42
CA ALA A 164 11.96 2.90 -13.82
C ALA A 164 11.68 3.16 -12.34
N MET A 165 10.41 3.29 -11.97
CA MET A 165 9.98 3.44 -10.58
C MET A 165 10.29 2.19 -9.75
N ASP A 166 9.95 1.00 -10.25
CA ASP A 166 10.23 -0.27 -9.59
C ASP A 166 11.74 -0.48 -9.37
N CYS A 167 12.56 -0.31 -10.41
CA CYS A 167 14.01 -0.38 -10.31
C CYS A 167 14.56 0.64 -9.30
N TYR A 168 14.05 1.86 -9.30
CA TYR A 168 14.44 2.87 -8.32
C TYR A 168 14.11 2.41 -6.88
N TYR A 169 12.90 1.93 -6.61
CA TYR A 169 12.54 1.46 -5.27
C TYR A 169 13.28 0.20 -4.83
N LYS A 170 13.72 -0.64 -5.78
CA LYS A 170 14.61 -1.77 -5.54
C LYS A 170 16.08 -1.38 -5.30
N GLY A 171 16.41 -0.10 -5.46
CA GLY A 171 17.72 0.45 -5.08
C GLY A 171 18.66 0.75 -6.23
N LEU A 172 18.25 0.58 -7.50
CA LEU A 172 19.11 0.91 -8.63
C LEU A 172 19.32 2.43 -8.72
N SER A 173 20.52 2.85 -9.13
CA SER A 173 20.79 4.25 -9.40
C SER A 173 20.14 4.70 -10.71
N TYR A 174 19.92 6.01 -10.87
CA TYR A 174 19.38 6.54 -12.14
C TYR A 174 20.26 6.22 -13.36
N ARG A 175 21.56 6.01 -13.15
CA ARG A 175 22.48 5.61 -14.23
C ARG A 175 22.31 4.13 -14.57
N ASP A 176 22.17 3.26 -13.57
CA ASP A 176 21.93 1.83 -13.80
C ASP A 176 20.60 1.61 -14.51
N ILE A 177 19.56 2.36 -14.15
CA ILE A 177 18.26 2.31 -14.83
C ILE A 177 18.37 2.76 -16.29
N ALA A 178 19.09 3.86 -16.54
CA ALA A 178 19.32 4.36 -17.89
C ALA A 178 20.12 3.36 -18.74
N ASP A 179 21.14 2.73 -18.16
CA ASP A 179 21.95 1.69 -18.80
C ASP A 179 21.12 0.44 -19.13
N GLN A 180 20.27 -0.03 -18.19
CA GLN A 180 19.34 -1.12 -18.47
C GLN A 180 18.37 -0.78 -19.61
N PHE A 181 17.88 0.45 -19.69
CA PHE A 181 16.99 0.88 -20.77
C PHE A 181 17.71 0.93 -22.11
N LYS A 182 18.99 1.31 -22.11
CA LYS A 182 19.84 1.24 -23.30
C LYS A 182 20.08 -0.20 -23.75
N GLN A 183 20.44 -1.10 -22.83
CA GLN A 183 20.79 -2.49 -23.13
C GLN A 183 19.59 -3.33 -23.59
N PHE A 184 18.49 -3.31 -22.84
CA PHE A 184 17.35 -4.21 -23.08
C PHE A 184 16.29 -3.62 -24.00
N TYR A 185 16.20 -2.29 -24.09
CA TYR A 185 15.14 -1.60 -24.83
C TYR A 185 15.68 -0.69 -25.94
N GLY A 186 17.01 -0.63 -26.14
CA GLY A 186 17.64 0.24 -27.15
C GLY A 186 17.42 1.74 -26.91
N LEU A 187 16.97 2.11 -25.70
CA LEU A 187 16.52 3.47 -25.39
C LEU A 187 17.61 4.23 -24.64
N ASP A 188 18.40 5.02 -25.38
CA ASP A 188 19.48 5.83 -24.81
C ASP A 188 18.92 7.08 -24.11
N LEU A 189 18.70 6.98 -22.80
CA LEU A 189 18.22 8.07 -21.96
C LEU A 189 19.35 8.61 -21.09
N HIS A 190 19.43 9.93 -20.98
CA HIS A 190 20.21 10.55 -19.92
C HIS A 190 19.59 10.21 -18.55
N HIS A 191 20.41 9.88 -17.55
CA HIS A 191 19.96 9.54 -16.18
C HIS A 191 19.04 10.61 -15.56
N GLU A 192 19.23 11.88 -15.94
CA GLU A 192 18.38 13.00 -15.50
C GLU A 192 16.93 12.88 -16.01
N THR A 193 16.72 12.22 -17.15
CA THR A 193 15.38 11.88 -17.64
C THR A 193 14.67 10.93 -16.68
N ILE A 194 15.38 9.90 -16.22
CA ILE A 194 14.88 8.95 -15.22
C ILE A 194 14.58 9.67 -13.91
N ARG A 195 15.50 10.52 -13.42
CA ARG A 195 15.27 11.32 -12.21
C ARG A 195 14.00 12.16 -12.32
N ARG A 196 13.78 12.86 -13.43
CA ARG A 196 12.56 13.66 -13.66
C ARG A 196 11.30 12.80 -13.68
N TRP A 197 11.36 11.57 -14.21
CA TRP A 197 10.23 10.64 -14.15
C TRP A 197 9.94 10.27 -12.70
N VAL A 198 10.95 9.84 -11.96
CA VAL A 198 10.79 9.46 -10.55
C VAL A 198 10.19 10.60 -9.74
N LEU A 199 10.77 11.81 -9.79
CA LEU A 199 10.25 12.95 -9.05
C LEU A 199 8.80 13.30 -9.40
N ARG A 200 8.47 13.29 -10.71
CA ARG A 200 7.11 13.58 -11.17
C ARG A 200 6.11 12.57 -10.61
N PHE A 201 6.43 11.29 -10.62
CA PHE A 201 5.48 10.24 -10.21
C PHE A 201 5.46 10.03 -8.70
N VAL A 202 6.57 10.25 -7.99
CA VAL A 202 6.59 10.33 -6.52
C VAL A 202 5.61 11.41 -6.03
N LYS A 203 5.59 12.59 -6.66
CA LYS A 203 4.61 13.65 -6.34
C LYS A 203 3.16 13.19 -6.52
N VAL A 204 2.89 12.39 -7.55
CA VAL A 204 1.55 11.82 -7.78
C VAL A 204 1.22 10.77 -6.71
N MET A 205 2.16 9.86 -6.42
CA MET A 205 2.01 8.83 -5.39
C MET A 205 1.84 9.43 -4.00
N GLU A 206 2.50 10.54 -3.67
CA GLU A 206 2.33 11.19 -2.37
C GLU A 206 0.94 11.80 -2.23
N LYS A 207 0.41 12.45 -3.28
CA LYS A 207 -0.96 12.96 -3.28
C LYS A 207 -1.97 11.84 -3.09
N TYR A 208 -1.76 10.71 -3.77
CA TYR A 208 -2.57 9.52 -3.62
C TYR A 208 -2.45 8.91 -2.22
N SER A 209 -1.25 8.80 -1.67
CA SER A 209 -1.03 8.27 -0.32
C SER A 209 -1.77 9.07 0.74
N LYS A 210 -1.85 10.40 0.59
CA LYS A 210 -2.61 11.28 1.50
C LYS A 210 -4.13 11.06 1.46
N THR A 211 -4.68 10.44 0.41
CA THR A 211 -6.09 10.06 0.37
C THR A 211 -6.34 8.71 1.04
N ILE A 212 -5.30 7.91 1.27
CA ILE A 212 -5.42 6.62 1.95
C ILE A 212 -5.49 6.87 3.46
N GLN A 213 -6.68 6.70 4.02
CA GLN A 213 -6.85 6.62 5.47
C GLN A 213 -7.14 5.18 5.88
N PRO A 214 -6.30 4.56 6.71
CA PRO A 214 -6.58 3.22 7.21
C PRO A 214 -7.86 3.22 8.05
N LYS A 215 -8.87 2.44 7.64
CA LYS A 215 -10.19 2.42 8.31
C LYS A 215 -10.17 1.68 9.65
N ASN A 216 -9.27 0.73 9.82
CA ASN A 216 -9.18 -0.17 10.98
C ASN A 216 -7.88 0.01 11.77
N VAL A 217 -7.48 1.26 12.01
CA VAL A 217 -6.29 1.54 12.83
C VAL A 217 -6.54 1.00 14.23
N THR A 218 -5.63 0.18 14.71
CA THR A 218 -5.69 -0.24 16.11
C THR A 218 -5.41 0.97 16.99
N ASN A 219 -6.00 1.01 18.18
CA ASN A 219 -5.70 2.06 19.15
C ASN A 219 -4.31 1.85 19.80
N ILE A 220 -3.39 1.13 19.16
CA ILE A 220 -2.05 0.81 19.66
C ILE A 220 -1.02 1.22 18.62
N TRP A 221 -0.12 2.12 18.99
CA TRP A 221 0.94 2.59 18.09
C TRP A 221 2.31 2.09 18.54
N HIS A 222 3.14 1.74 17.57
CA HIS A 222 4.57 1.52 17.72
C HIS A 222 5.29 2.78 17.25
N ALA A 223 6.22 3.28 18.07
CA ALA A 223 7.06 4.41 17.71
C ALA A 223 8.51 4.12 18.06
N ASP A 224 9.40 4.45 17.13
CA ASP A 224 10.83 4.23 17.26
C ASP A 224 11.59 5.22 16.37
N GLU A 225 12.83 5.49 16.75
CA GLU A 225 13.72 6.36 15.98
C GLU A 225 14.89 5.58 15.38
N THR A 226 15.33 6.01 14.20
CA THR A 226 16.48 5.44 13.53
C THR A 226 17.39 6.53 12.99
N MET A 227 18.64 6.17 12.70
CA MET A 227 19.61 7.08 12.11
C MET A 227 19.64 6.89 10.60
N VAL A 228 19.52 8.00 9.89
CA VAL A 228 19.61 8.10 8.43
C VAL A 228 20.89 8.82 8.07
N ARG A 229 21.68 8.25 7.14
CA ARG A 229 22.95 8.87 6.74
C ARG A 229 22.71 10.10 5.86
N THR A 230 23.21 11.25 6.28
CA THR A 230 23.11 12.52 5.54
C THR A 230 24.51 13.08 5.28
N LYS A 231 24.65 13.84 4.19
CA LYS A 231 25.92 14.44 3.73
C LYS A 231 25.74 15.94 3.64
N LYS A 232 25.67 16.62 4.79
CA LYS A 232 25.54 18.08 4.85
C LYS A 232 26.87 18.74 5.18
N GLY A 233 27.52 19.27 4.14
CA GLY A 233 28.64 20.22 4.21
C GLY A 233 29.97 19.64 4.70
N ASN A 234 31.08 20.36 4.42
CA ASN A 234 32.46 20.05 4.81
C ASN A 234 32.61 19.91 6.34
N ARG A 235 32.18 18.79 6.93
CA ARG A 235 32.21 18.57 8.37
C ARG A 235 32.79 17.20 8.72
N LYS A 236 33.37 17.13 9.92
CA LYS A 236 34.20 16.03 10.43
C LYS A 236 33.55 14.66 10.21
N VAL A 237 34.39 13.71 9.82
CA VAL A 237 34.10 12.27 9.75
C VAL A 237 33.40 11.83 11.05
N GLY A 238 32.16 11.36 10.95
CA GLY A 238 31.37 10.86 12.09
C GLY A 238 30.08 11.65 12.42
N ALA A 239 29.82 12.79 11.76
CA ALA A 239 28.60 13.61 11.97
C ALA A 239 27.55 13.50 10.84
N ASP A 240 27.67 12.48 9.98
CA ASP A 240 26.89 12.30 8.74
C ASP A 240 25.55 11.58 8.98
N TYR A 241 24.81 11.91 10.04
CA TYR A 241 23.51 11.28 10.28
C TYR A 241 22.48 12.21 10.90
N GLU A 242 21.23 12.06 10.48
CA GLU A 242 20.07 12.69 11.12
C GLU A 242 19.15 11.60 11.69
N TYR A 243 18.38 11.95 12.71
CA TYR A 243 17.39 11.06 13.30
C TYR A 243 16.07 11.17 12.56
N LYS A 244 15.54 10.00 12.20
CA LYS A 244 14.23 9.82 11.61
C LYS A 244 13.34 9.08 12.60
N TRP A 245 12.18 9.65 12.88
CA TRP A 245 11.20 9.13 13.81
C TRP A 245 10.04 8.56 13.02
N ASN A 246 9.71 7.31 13.29
CA ASN A 246 8.59 6.64 12.65
C ASN A 246 7.53 6.31 13.71
N VAL A 247 6.25 6.45 13.34
CA VAL A 247 5.11 6.03 14.15
C VAL A 247 4.22 5.18 13.26
N MET A 248 3.86 4.00 13.72
CA MET A 248 3.16 2.98 12.95
C MET A 248 2.01 2.40 13.78
N ASP A 249 0.90 2.09 13.12
CA ASP A 249 -0.19 1.35 13.74
C ASP A 249 0.17 -0.13 13.93
N LYS A 250 -0.17 -0.72 15.07
CA LYS A 250 0.15 -2.13 15.37
C LYS A 250 -0.61 -3.11 14.47
N GLY A 251 -1.92 -2.93 14.28
CA GLY A 251 -2.75 -3.88 13.54
C GLY A 251 -2.58 -3.77 12.03
N THR A 252 -2.67 -2.56 11.49
CA THR A 252 -2.59 -2.35 10.04
C THR A 252 -1.16 -2.22 9.53
N GLN A 253 -0.16 -2.05 10.42
CA GLN A 253 1.23 -1.73 10.06
C GLN A 253 1.36 -0.47 9.19
N PHE A 254 0.32 0.38 9.18
CA PHE A 254 0.33 1.61 8.43
C PHE A 254 1.22 2.64 9.11
N LEU A 255 2.09 3.29 8.34
CA LEU A 255 2.99 4.33 8.84
C LEU A 255 2.18 5.63 9.03
N LEU A 256 1.89 5.97 10.28
CA LEU A 256 1.10 7.14 10.67
C LEU A 256 1.90 8.44 10.58
N ALA A 257 3.20 8.40 10.87
CA ALA A 257 4.09 9.55 10.71
C ALA A 257 5.54 9.10 10.46
N SER A 258 6.28 9.93 9.72
CA SER A 258 7.71 9.78 9.47
C SER A 258 8.35 11.16 9.40
N GLU A 259 9.04 11.56 10.47
CA GLU A 259 9.61 12.91 10.63
C GLU A 259 11.14 12.86 10.80
N VAL A 260 11.86 13.81 10.21
CA VAL A 260 13.30 13.96 10.40
C VAL A 260 13.56 15.14 11.35
N SER A 261 14.34 14.92 12.41
CA SER A 261 14.62 15.93 13.44
C SER A 261 16.05 16.49 13.39
N GLY A 262 16.81 16.18 12.34
CA GLY A 262 18.23 16.53 12.29
C GLY A 262 19.03 15.74 13.33
N HIS A 263 19.95 16.38 14.05
CA HIS A 263 20.82 15.68 15.01
C HIS A 263 20.23 15.57 16.43
N THR A 264 19.00 16.05 16.67
CA THR A 264 18.40 16.06 18.01
C THR A 264 17.44 14.90 18.21
N ARG A 265 17.45 14.36 19.44
CA ARG A 265 16.46 13.38 19.93
C ARG A 265 15.60 13.94 21.06
N SER A 266 15.18 15.19 20.91
CA SER A 266 14.57 15.97 21.98
C SER A 266 13.09 15.62 22.19
N LYS A 267 12.55 16.03 23.35
CA LYS A 267 11.11 15.93 23.62
C LYS A 267 10.23 16.72 22.63
N LYS A 268 10.77 17.78 22.02
CA LYS A 268 10.05 18.55 20.98
C LYS A 268 9.93 17.73 19.70
N ASP A 269 10.97 16.96 19.37
CA ASP A 269 10.99 16.09 18.19
C ASP A 269 9.98 14.94 18.36
N ALA A 270 10.00 14.29 19.53
CA ALA A 270 9.00 13.29 19.90
C ALA A 270 7.57 13.87 19.89
N GLN A 271 7.36 15.09 20.37
CA GLN A 271 6.06 15.76 20.31
C GLN A 271 5.62 16.03 18.86
N LYS A 272 6.54 16.44 17.98
CA LYS A 272 6.26 16.73 16.58
C LYS A 272 5.74 15.49 15.85
N VAL A 273 6.47 14.37 15.94
CA VAL A 273 6.08 13.12 15.25
C VAL A 273 4.77 12.55 15.81
N MET A 274 4.53 12.64 17.12
CA MET A 274 3.27 12.20 17.74
C MET A 274 2.09 13.08 17.32
N THR A 275 2.31 14.39 17.16
CA THR A 275 1.28 15.31 16.68
C THR A 275 0.90 15.01 15.24
N GLU A 276 1.88 14.72 14.39
CA GLU A 276 1.61 14.36 12.99
C GLU A 276 0.87 13.02 12.89
N ALA A 277 1.29 12.01 13.66
CA ALA A 277 0.59 10.71 13.72
C ALA A 277 -0.87 10.87 14.15
N TYR A 278 -1.13 11.75 15.13
CA TYR A 278 -2.49 12.08 15.55
C TYR A 278 -3.31 12.78 14.47
N ARG A 279 -2.72 13.72 13.73
CA ARG A 279 -3.40 14.41 12.61
C ARG A 279 -3.79 13.44 11.50
N GLN A 280 -2.89 12.52 11.14
CA GLN A 280 -3.15 11.53 10.09
C GLN A 280 -4.20 10.51 10.53
N ASN A 281 -4.16 10.07 11.80
CA ASN A 281 -5.10 9.08 12.32
C ASN A 281 -6.49 9.66 12.67
N GLY A 282 -6.55 10.92 13.09
CA GLY A 282 -7.77 11.58 13.57
C GLY A 282 -8.31 11.07 14.92
N LYS A 283 -7.73 10.01 15.50
CA LYS A 283 -8.11 9.43 16.80
C LYS A 283 -6.92 9.32 17.75
N ILE A 284 -7.17 9.53 19.04
CA ILE A 284 -6.18 9.36 20.11
C ILE A 284 -5.98 7.86 20.34
N PRO A 285 -4.73 7.36 20.37
CA PRO A 285 -4.45 5.95 20.65
C PRO A 285 -4.70 5.63 22.12
N TYR A 286 -5.10 4.40 22.39
CA TYR A 286 -5.16 3.84 23.75
C TYR A 286 -3.77 3.60 24.32
N GLN A 287 -2.84 3.07 23.52
CA GLN A 287 -1.49 2.73 23.96
C GLN A 287 -0.43 3.13 22.92
N ILE A 288 0.71 3.62 23.39
CA ILE A 288 1.90 3.87 22.57
C ILE A 288 3.05 3.08 23.16
N ILE A 289 3.68 2.28 22.30
CA ILE A 289 4.79 1.40 22.61
C ILE A 289 6.06 2.00 22.00
N THR A 290 7.08 2.22 22.82
CA THR A 290 8.38 2.76 22.38
C THR A 290 9.51 1.94 22.97
N ASP A 291 10.73 2.12 22.44
CA ASP A 291 11.93 1.59 23.10
C ASP A 291 12.33 2.46 24.32
N LYS A 292 13.63 2.63 24.58
CA LYS A 292 14.14 3.20 25.84
C LYS A 292 14.18 4.73 25.87
N LEU A 293 14.02 5.42 24.74
CA LEU A 293 14.32 6.85 24.65
C LEU A 293 13.40 7.70 25.57
N PRO A 294 13.95 8.42 26.59
CA PRO A 294 13.14 9.14 27.57
C PRO A 294 12.31 10.29 26.98
N SER A 295 12.72 10.84 25.83
CA SER A 295 12.01 11.97 25.20
C SER A 295 10.62 11.61 24.72
N TYR A 296 10.31 10.33 24.47
CA TYR A 296 8.96 9.88 24.18
C TYR A 296 7.99 10.12 25.34
N GLN A 297 8.41 9.89 26.59
CA GLN A 297 7.53 10.04 27.75
C GLN A 297 7.00 11.48 27.83
N ASP A 298 7.90 12.46 27.71
CA ASP A 298 7.53 13.88 27.71
C ASP A 298 6.81 14.30 26.42
N GLY A 299 7.21 13.77 25.26
CA GLY A 299 6.59 14.06 23.97
C GLY A 299 5.12 13.60 23.91
N ILE A 300 4.85 12.37 24.33
CA ILE A 300 3.50 11.79 24.42
C ILE A 300 2.66 12.58 25.43
N ARG A 301 3.23 12.84 26.61
CA ARG A 301 2.55 13.58 27.68
C ARG A 301 2.04 14.95 27.20
N LYS A 302 2.90 15.69 26.49
CA LYS A 302 2.56 17.01 25.94
C LYS A 302 1.59 16.94 24.77
N THR A 303 1.74 15.96 23.87
CA THR A 303 0.88 15.82 22.68
C THR A 303 -0.56 15.54 23.07
N PHE A 304 -0.79 14.59 23.98
CA PHE A 304 -2.13 14.13 24.33
C PHE A 304 -2.69 14.75 25.61
N ARG A 305 -2.00 15.75 26.17
CA ARG A 305 -2.39 16.44 27.41
C ARG A 305 -2.60 15.47 28.59
N ASN A 306 -1.74 14.46 28.71
CA ASN A 306 -1.81 13.45 29.78
C ASN A 306 -1.26 14.03 31.11
N TRP A 307 -2.04 14.85 31.80
CA TRP A 307 -1.67 15.43 33.10
C TRP A 307 -2.58 14.94 34.23
N GLY A 308 -2.05 14.89 35.46
CA GLY A 308 -2.80 14.45 36.63
C GLY A 308 -3.29 13.01 36.53
N ASN A 309 -4.54 12.77 36.92
CA ASN A 309 -5.17 11.45 36.96
C ASN A 309 -5.84 11.05 35.63
N GLU A 310 -6.00 11.99 34.69
CA GLU A 310 -6.61 11.73 33.37
C GLU A 310 -5.56 11.27 32.35
N ARG A 311 -5.13 10.01 32.44
CA ARG A 311 -4.21 9.42 31.45
C ARG A 311 -4.99 8.89 30.25
N LYS A 312 -5.10 9.71 29.20
CA LYS A 312 -5.77 9.34 27.94
C LYS A 312 -5.01 8.29 27.12
N VAL A 313 -3.68 8.30 27.22
CA VAL A 313 -2.79 7.39 26.48
C VAL A 313 -1.85 6.65 27.43
N LYS A 314 -1.81 5.32 27.33
CA LYS A 314 -0.87 4.48 28.05
C LYS A 314 0.47 4.42 27.30
N HIS A 315 1.51 5.08 27.83
CA HIS A 315 2.87 4.90 27.33
C HIS A 315 3.50 3.63 27.92
N THR A 316 4.05 2.77 27.07
CA THR A 316 4.74 1.53 27.48
C THR A 316 6.12 1.47 26.85
N SER A 317 7.17 1.51 27.66
CA SER A 317 8.53 1.21 27.20
C SER A 317 8.76 -0.30 27.16
N ILE A 318 9.44 -0.78 26.12
CA ILE A 318 9.76 -2.20 25.90
C ILE A 318 10.87 -2.70 26.85
N LEU A 319 11.59 -1.79 27.52
CA LEU A 319 12.67 -2.14 28.45
C LEU A 319 12.19 -3.16 29.51
N GLY A 320 12.84 -4.32 29.55
CA GLY A 320 12.51 -5.41 30.49
C GLY A 320 11.22 -6.17 30.17
N ARG A 321 10.49 -5.83 29.10
CA ARG A 321 9.19 -6.42 28.71
C ARG A 321 9.20 -7.07 27.33
N ARG A 322 10.38 -7.26 26.72
CA ARG A 322 10.57 -7.83 25.37
C ARG A 322 9.92 -9.21 25.18
N LYS A 323 9.75 -9.99 26.26
CA LYS A 323 9.03 -11.29 26.21
C LYS A 323 7.50 -11.15 26.03
N GLN A 324 6.93 -9.99 26.36
CA GLN A 324 5.47 -9.76 26.37
C GLN A 324 5.03 -8.77 25.27
N ILE A 325 5.89 -7.83 24.89
CA ILE A 325 5.60 -6.77 23.92
C ILE A 325 6.78 -6.65 22.97
N ASN A 326 6.52 -6.78 21.67
CA ASN A 326 7.52 -6.64 20.61
C ASN A 326 7.32 -5.36 19.80
N ASN A 327 8.38 -4.88 19.15
CA ASN A 327 8.37 -3.72 18.23
C ASN A 327 8.73 -4.15 16.81
N ASN A 328 8.60 -5.43 16.49
CA ASN A 328 9.23 -6.01 15.31
C ASN A 328 8.75 -5.37 14.00
N ALA A 329 7.50 -4.91 13.94
CA ALA A 329 6.96 -4.24 12.75
C ALA A 329 7.74 -2.96 12.38
N ILE A 330 8.01 -2.10 13.37
CA ILE A 330 8.77 -0.86 13.11
C ILE A 330 10.27 -1.14 12.92
N GLU A 331 10.82 -2.16 13.59
CA GLU A 331 12.21 -2.60 13.37
C GLU A 331 12.41 -3.17 11.95
N ASN A 332 11.45 -3.95 11.45
CA ASN A 332 11.44 -4.43 10.07
C ASN A 332 11.36 -3.26 9.09
N HIS A 333 10.48 -2.28 9.37
CA HIS A 333 10.39 -1.06 8.56
C HIS A 333 11.72 -0.29 8.51
N HIS A 334 12.41 -0.15 9.66
CA HIS A 334 13.74 0.45 9.72
C HIS A 334 14.77 -0.32 8.89
N THR A 335 14.70 -1.64 8.87
CA THR A 335 15.59 -2.48 8.05
C THR A 335 15.39 -2.20 6.56
N HIS A 336 14.14 -2.16 6.10
CA HIS A 336 13.82 -1.82 4.70
C HIS A 336 14.30 -0.41 4.33
N GLN A 337 14.09 0.58 5.20
CA GLN A 337 14.58 1.95 4.99
C GLN A 337 16.11 1.99 4.87
N LYS A 338 16.82 1.30 5.76
CA LYS A 338 18.28 1.26 5.76
C LYS A 338 18.86 0.60 4.51
N GLU A 339 18.27 -0.49 4.02
CA GLU A 339 18.70 -1.12 2.76
C GLU A 339 18.51 -0.18 1.56
N PHE A 340 17.38 0.54 1.52
CA PHE A 340 17.13 1.55 0.50
C PHE A 340 18.17 2.70 0.56
N GLU A 341 18.55 3.16 1.74
CA GLU A 341 19.49 4.27 1.94
C GLU A 341 20.95 3.87 1.73
N LYS A 342 21.34 2.65 2.10
CA LYS A 342 22.69 2.10 2.01
C LYS A 342 23.27 2.23 0.60
N ILE A 343 22.46 1.92 -0.41
CA ILE A 343 22.88 1.97 -1.82
C ILE A 343 23.11 3.43 -2.29
N ARG A 344 22.39 4.39 -1.70
CA ARG A 344 22.35 5.80 -2.14
C ARG A 344 23.48 6.67 -1.58
N ARG A 345 24.38 6.09 -0.77
CA ARG A 345 25.58 6.75 -0.22
C ARG A 345 25.25 8.06 0.53
N GLY A 346 24.12 8.13 1.21
CA GLY A 346 23.71 9.27 2.05
C GLY A 346 22.99 10.40 1.30
N ILE A 347 22.16 11.13 2.05
CA ILE A 347 21.27 12.18 1.51
C ILE A 347 21.95 13.55 1.65
N ASN A 348 22.19 14.24 0.53
CA ASN A 348 22.76 15.60 0.55
C ASN A 348 21.67 16.66 0.78
N GLU A 349 20.59 16.59 -0.02
CA GLU A 349 19.52 17.57 -0.07
C GLU A 349 18.17 16.86 -0.19
N THR A 350 17.14 17.44 0.42
CA THR A 350 15.76 17.03 0.18
C THR A 350 15.32 17.63 -1.15
N GLN A 351 15.02 16.77 -2.12
CA GLN A 351 14.55 17.24 -3.42
C GLN A 351 13.09 17.69 -3.32
N THR A 352 12.82 18.93 -3.70
CA THR A 352 11.47 19.45 -3.88
C THR A 352 10.97 19.13 -5.29
N TYR A 353 9.67 18.90 -5.44
CA TYR A 353 9.04 18.45 -6.68
C TYR A 353 7.92 19.39 -7.15
#